data_AF-A0A2M8C9L1-F1
#
_entry.id   AF-A0A2M8C9L1-F1
#
_cell.length_a   1.000
_cell.length_b   1.000
_cell.length_c   1.000
_cell.angle_alpha   90.00
_cell.angle_beta   90.00
_cell.angle_gamma   90.00
#
_symmetry.space_group_name_H-M   'P 1'
#
loop_
_entity.id
_entity.type
_entity.pdbx_description
1 polymer ?
#
loop_
_entity_poly.entity_id
_entity_poly.type
_entity_poly.pdbx_seq_one_letter_code
_entity_poly.pdbx_strand_id
1 'polypeptide(L)'
;ITHNIHWAVVISAFIFSFFHLQFYGFLPRFMMGLMLGYLFVITQNLWIPILFHFVNNASSVILFYLHYNGYIQLSMDKFGTTQNMVYIIGSLLMIIWLMVMLYQRLGTDRIIKKI
;
A
#
# COMPACT_ATOMS: atom_id res chain seq x y z
N ILE A 1 13.35 -18.40 9.21
CA ILE A 1 13.58 -16.93 9.15
C ILE A 1 12.31 -16.29 9.72
N THR A 2 12.44 -15.71 10.92
CA THR A 2 11.40 -15.26 11.88
C THR A 2 10.18 -16.19 12.06
N HIS A 3 10.08 -16.87 13.21
CA HIS A 3 8.89 -17.63 13.63
C HIS A 3 7.62 -16.76 13.83
N ASN A 4 7.64 -15.50 13.39
CA ASN A 4 6.56 -14.54 13.50
C ASN A 4 6.42 -13.76 12.18
N ILE A 5 5.29 -13.99 11.50
CA ILE A 5 4.95 -13.39 10.20
C ILE A 5 4.90 -11.86 10.27
N HIS A 6 4.50 -11.29 11.40
CA HIS A 6 4.42 -9.84 11.58
C HIS A 6 5.80 -9.18 11.52
N TRP A 7 6.81 -9.80 12.15
CA TRP A 7 8.18 -9.28 12.09
C TRP A 7 8.76 -9.38 10.68
N ALA A 8 8.46 -10.45 9.93
CA ALA A 8 8.85 -10.55 8.53
C ALA A 8 8.30 -9.39 7.69
N VAL A 9 7.00 -9.08 7.85
CA VAL A 9 6.35 -7.97 7.13
C VAL A 9 6.92 -6.62 7.53
N VAL A 10 7.04 -6.35 8.84
CA VAL A 10 7.53 -5.05 9.36
C VAL A 10 8.97 -4.78 8.93
N ILE A 11 9.86 -5.77 9.08
CA ILE A 11 11.28 -5.60 8.71
C ILE A 11 11.41 -5.40 7.21
N SER A 12 10.68 -6.18 6.40
CA SER A 12 10.71 -6.03 4.94
C SER A 12 10.20 -4.66 4.49
N ALA A 13 9.10 -4.18 5.07
CA ALA A 13 8.54 -2.86 4.79
C ALA A 13 9.48 -1.73 5.19
N PHE A 14 10.15 -1.86 6.35
CA PHE A 14 11.13 -0.90 6.83
C PHE A 14 12.32 -0.81 5.87
N ILE A 15 12.90 -1.96 5.52
CA ILE A 15 14.03 -2.04 4.60
C ILE A 15 13.65 -1.47 3.22
N PHE A 16 12.48 -1.84 2.70
CA PHE A 16 11.94 -1.30 1.44
C PHE A 16 11.86 0.23 1.47
N SER A 17 11.29 0.80 2.52
CA SER A 17 11.17 2.25 2.65
C SER A 17 12.52 2.95 2.81
N PHE A 18 13.42 2.37 3.62
CA PHE A 18 14.74 2.92 3.91
C PHE A 18 15.62 3.04 2.67
N PHE A 19 15.60 2.03 1.79
CA PHE A 19 16.40 2.04 0.55
C PHE A 19 16.00 3.11 -0.48
N HIS A 20 14.89 3.82 -0.27
CA HIS A 20 14.51 4.93 -1.14
C HIS A 20 15.20 6.27 -0.79
N LEU A 21 15.95 6.34 0.31
CA LEU A 21 16.82 7.47 0.69
C LEU A 21 16.14 8.86 0.75
N GLN A 22 14.81 8.91 0.81
CA GLN A 22 14.03 10.14 0.90
C GLN A 22 13.08 10.05 2.10
N PHE A 23 13.49 10.73 3.18
CA PHE A 23 12.81 10.72 4.48
C PHE A 23 11.36 11.21 4.42
N TYR A 24 11.05 12.25 3.63
CA TYR A 24 9.68 12.77 3.50
C TYR A 24 8.68 11.70 3.01
N GLY A 25 9.14 10.79 2.14
CA GLY A 25 8.31 9.68 1.66
C GLY A 25 8.49 8.40 2.46
N PHE A 26 9.25 8.40 3.57
CA PHE A 26 9.53 7.19 4.34
C PHE A 26 8.27 6.61 4.98
N LEU A 27 7.49 7.43 5.70
CA LEU A 27 6.30 6.94 6.39
C LEU A 27 5.23 6.44 5.39
N PRO A 28 4.87 7.17 4.31
CA PRO A 28 3.95 6.66 3.30
C PRO A 28 4.42 5.35 2.65
N ARG A 29 5.71 5.23 2.29
CA ARG A 29 6.27 4.00 1.70
C ARG A 29 6.34 2.85 2.68
N PHE A 30 6.63 3.11 3.94
CA PHE A 30 6.61 2.10 4.98
C PHE A 30 5.20 1.52 5.15
N MET A 31 4.17 2.38 5.22
CA MET A 31 2.77 1.93 5.29
C MET A 31 2.35 1.14 4.05
N MET A 32 2.77 1.57 2.86
CA MET A 32 2.58 0.82 1.61
C MET A 32 3.23 -0.57 1.68
N GLY A 33 4.48 -0.65 2.18
CA GLY A 33 5.19 -1.92 2.36
C GLY A 33 4.47 -2.86 3.34
N LEU A 34 3.98 -2.34 4.47
CA LEU A 34 3.16 -3.12 5.41
C LEU A 34 1.92 -3.67 4.72
N MET A 35 1.20 -2.82 3.97
CA MET A 35 -0.01 -3.20 3.27
C MET A 35 0.24 -4.29 2.23
N LEU A 36 1.29 -4.15 1.41
CA LEU A 36 1.66 -5.18 0.42
C LEU A 36 2.03 -6.52 1.10
N GLY A 37 2.78 -6.46 2.21
CA GLY A 37 3.12 -7.64 3.00
C GLY A 37 1.89 -8.34 3.59
N TYR A 38 0.96 -7.57 4.17
CA TYR A 38 -0.29 -8.13 4.69
C TYR A 38 -1.24 -8.62 3.59
N LEU A 39 -1.30 -7.96 2.43
CA LEU A 39 -2.03 -8.47 1.26
C LEU A 39 -1.51 -9.83 0.85
N PHE A 40 -0.19 -10.03 0.81
CA PHE A 40 0.38 -11.36 0.56
C PHE A 40 -0.04 -12.37 1.63
N VAL A 41 0.06 -12.04 2.92
CA VAL A 41 -0.30 -12.94 4.03
C VAL A 41 -1.79 -13.33 3.99
N ILE A 42 -2.68 -12.37 3.70
CA ILE A 42 -4.13 -12.56 3.66
C ILE A 42 -4.57 -13.29 2.38
N THR A 43 -3.92 -13.05 1.24
CA THR A 43 -4.33 -13.66 -0.04
C THR A 43 -3.58 -14.94 -0.36
N GLN A 44 -2.40 -15.15 0.23
CA GLN A 44 -1.43 -16.19 -0.15
C GLN A 44 -1.12 -16.23 -1.66
N ASN A 45 -1.27 -15.08 -2.33
CA ASN A 45 -1.06 -14.94 -3.76
C ASN A 45 -0.19 -13.71 -4.04
N LEU A 46 0.96 -13.91 -4.68
CA LEU A 46 1.89 -12.84 -5.02
C LEU A 46 1.36 -11.88 -6.09
N TRP A 47 0.44 -12.33 -6.95
CA TRP A 47 -0.09 -11.47 -8.01
C TRP A 47 -0.93 -10.31 -7.47
N ILE A 48 -1.59 -10.48 -6.32
CA ILE A 48 -2.40 -9.44 -5.71
C ILE A 48 -1.56 -8.23 -5.27
N PRO A 49 -0.52 -8.38 -4.42
CA PRO A 49 0.36 -7.26 -4.07
C PRO A 49 1.15 -6.73 -5.27
N ILE A 50 1.54 -7.58 -6.24
CA ILE A 50 2.19 -7.12 -7.48
C ILE A 50 1.29 -6.16 -8.25
N LEU A 51 0.03 -6.53 -8.47
CA LEU A 51 -0.94 -5.69 -9.19
C LEU A 51 -1.19 -4.39 -8.42
N PHE A 52 -1.33 -4.47 -7.10
CA PHE A 52 -1.53 -3.28 -6.28
C PHE A 52 -0.34 -2.31 -6.38
N HIS A 53 0.88 -2.82 -6.28
CA HIS A 53 2.10 -2.02 -6.45
C HIS A 53 2.22 -1.44 -7.86
N PHE A 54 1.88 -2.22 -8.88
CA PHE A 54 1.85 -1.76 -10.27
C PHE A 54 0.88 -0.60 -10.46
N VAL A 55 -0.35 -0.71 -9.97
CA VAL A 55 -1.36 0.36 -10.07
C VAL A 55 -0.90 1.63 -9.36
N ASN A 56 -0.29 1.51 -8.18
CA ASN A 56 0.28 2.65 -7.46
C ASN A 56 1.34 3.38 -8.29
N ASN A 57 2.32 2.64 -8.84
CA ASN A 57 3.39 3.21 -9.66
C ASN A 57 2.88 3.76 -11.00
N ALA A 58 1.97 3.04 -11.67
CA ALA A 58 1.35 3.49 -12.91
C ALA A 58 0.60 4.80 -12.70
N SER A 59 -0.11 4.95 -11.57
CA SER A 59 -0.80 6.20 -11.22
C SER A 59 0.18 7.36 -11.10
N SER A 60 1.33 7.16 -10.45
CA SER A 60 2.38 8.18 -10.37
C SER A 60 2.93 8.57 -11.74
N VAL A 61 3.18 7.59 -12.62
CA VAL A 61 3.67 7.85 -13.98
C VAL A 61 2.65 8.61 -14.82
N ILE A 62 1.38 8.21 -14.77
CA ILE A 62 0.29 8.87 -15.51
C ILE A 62 0.14 10.33 -15.03
N LEU A 63 0.13 10.55 -13.71
CA LEU A 63 0.03 11.90 -13.16
C LEU A 63 1.24 12.75 -13.53
N PHE A 64 2.44 12.19 -13.48
CA PHE A 64 3.65 12.86 -13.95
C PHE A 64 3.53 13.28 -15.41
N TYR A 65 3.08 12.37 -16.28
CA TYR A 65 2.87 12.66 -17.70
C TYR A 65 1.86 13.79 -17.91
N LEU A 66 0.72 13.76 -17.21
CA LEU A 66 -0.31 14.81 -17.32
C LEU A 66 0.21 16.17 -16.86
N HIS A 67 0.97 16.22 -15.78
CA HIS A 67 1.59 17.46 -15.28
C HIS A 67 2.65 17.99 -16.25
N TYR A 68 3.52 17.12 -16.73
CA TYR A 68 4.59 17.49 -17.67
C TYR A 68 4.05 18.11 -18.96
N ASN A 69 2.92 17.60 -19.46
CA ASN A 69 2.25 18.12 -20.64
C ASN A 69 1.28 19.29 -20.34
N GLY A 70 1.23 19.79 -19.10
CA GLY A 70 0.43 20.96 -18.73
C GLY A 70 -1.08 20.73 -18.60
N TYR A 71 -1.55 19.48 -18.62
CA TYR A 71 -2.98 19.17 -18.43
C TYR A 71 -3.44 19.38 -16.99
N ILE A 72 -2.54 19.26 -16.02
CA ILE A 72 -2.81 19.46 -14.59
C ILE A 72 -1.70 20.30 -13.94
N GLN A 73 -2.08 21.16 -13.00
CA GLN A 73 -1.14 21.92 -12.16
C GLN A 73 -1.03 21.25 -10.79
N LEU A 74 -0.32 20.12 -10.75
CA LEU A 74 -0.09 19.34 -9.54
C LEU A 74 1.38 19.38 -9.16
N SER A 75 1.70 19.95 -7.99
CA SER A 75 3.04 19.89 -7.40
C SER A 75 3.44 18.44 -7.12
N MET A 76 4.32 17.87 -7.95
CA MET A 76 4.76 16.46 -7.83
C MET A 76 5.51 16.18 -6.52
N ASP A 77 6.16 17.18 -5.97
CA ASP A 77 6.79 17.18 -4.64
C ASP A 77 5.77 17.05 -3.49
N LYS A 78 4.51 17.44 -3.73
CA LYS A 78 3.40 17.34 -2.77
C LYS A 78 2.44 16.20 -3.08
N PHE A 79 2.66 15.46 -4.16
CA PHE A 79 1.81 14.35 -4.54
C PHE A 79 1.78 13.28 -3.44
N GLY A 80 0.59 12.88 -3.02
CA GLY A 80 0.39 11.94 -1.91
C GLY A 80 0.53 12.57 -0.51
N THR A 81 0.72 13.89 -0.42
CA THR A 81 0.72 14.64 0.85
C THR A 81 -0.48 15.56 0.93
N THR A 82 -1.07 15.67 2.12
CA THR A 82 -2.17 16.60 2.39
C THR A 82 -2.11 17.01 3.85
N GLN A 83 -2.50 18.26 4.15
CA GLN A 83 -2.64 18.74 5.53
C GLN A 83 -4.09 18.62 6.03
N ASN A 84 -5.02 18.24 5.16
CA ASN A 84 -6.41 18.11 5.55
C ASN A 84 -6.61 16.81 6.35
N MET A 85 -6.86 16.97 7.65
CA MET A 85 -7.03 15.85 8.59
C MET A 85 -8.16 14.90 8.17
N VAL A 86 -9.22 15.39 7.53
CA VAL A 86 -10.34 14.56 7.06
C VAL A 86 -9.88 13.59 5.98
N TYR A 87 -9.04 14.02 5.04
CA TYR A 87 -8.50 13.13 4.02
C TYR A 87 -7.49 12.12 4.58
N ILE A 88 -6.68 12.53 5.57
CA ILE A 88 -5.74 11.62 6.25
C ILE A 88 -6.52 10.53 6.98
N ILE A 89 -7.44 10.90 7.86
CA ILE A 89 -8.22 9.94 8.65
C ILE A 89 -9.12 9.10 7.74
N GLY A 90 -9.78 9.73 6.76
CA GLY A 90 -10.65 9.04 5.81
C GLY A 90 -9.90 8.00 4.98
N SER A 91 -8.71 8.31 4.47
CA SER A 91 -7.90 7.35 3.72
C SER A 91 -7.39 6.20 4.60
N LEU A 92 -6.98 6.48 5.85
CA LEU A 92 -6.59 5.44 6.80
C LEU A 92 -7.74 4.48 7.13
N LEU A 93 -8.93 5.02 7.42
CA LEU A 93 -10.13 4.23 7.70
C LEU A 93 -10.54 3.39 6.49
N MET A 94 -10.47 3.96 5.28
CA MET A 94 -10.76 3.25 4.04
C MET A 94 -9.79 2.08 3.83
N ILE A 95 -8.50 2.27 4.06
CA ILE A 95 -7.49 1.20 3.96
C ILE A 95 -7.78 0.09 4.98
N ILE A 96 -8.05 0.44 6.25
CA ILE A 96 -8.36 -0.54 7.30
C ILE A 96 -9.64 -1.31 6.92
N TRP A 97 -10.68 -0.61 6.49
CA TRP A 97 -11.94 -1.24 6.08
C TRP A 97 -11.75 -2.21 4.92
N LEU A 98 -11.00 -1.83 3.87
CA LEU A 98 -10.68 -2.72 2.75
C LEU A 98 -9.91 -3.95 3.20
N MET A 99 -8.92 -3.80 4.08
CA MET A 99 -8.15 -4.92 4.62
C MET A 99 -9.02 -5.87 5.45
N VAL A 100 -9.91 -5.34 6.29
CA VAL A 100 -10.86 -6.14 7.08
C VAL A 100 -11.85 -6.87 6.19
N MET A 101 -12.40 -6.19 5.18
CA MET A 101 -13.31 -6.80 4.21
C MET A 101 -12.63 -7.94 3.43
N LEU A 102 -11.39 -7.74 2.95
CA LEU A 102 -10.61 -8.77 2.27
C LEU A 102 -10.32 -9.95 3.20
N TYR A 103 -9.95 -9.68 4.45
CA TYR A 103 -9.70 -10.72 5.45
C TYR A 103 -10.96 -11.54 5.73
N GLN A 104 -12.12 -10.90 5.87
CA GLN A 104 -13.38 -11.60 6.10
C GLN A 104 -13.79 -12.48 4.92
N ARG A 105 -13.77 -11.94 3.69
CA ARG A 105 -14.15 -12.71 2.48
C ARG A 105 -13.25 -13.92 2.27
N LEU A 106 -11.93 -13.73 2.31
CA LEU A 106 -10.97 -14.80 2.09
C LEU A 106 -10.89 -15.76 3.28
N GLY A 107 -11.19 -15.30 4.49
CA GLY A 107 -11.35 -16.14 5.67
C GLY A 107 -12.53 -17.10 5.53
N THR A 108 -13.68 -16.62 5.06
CA THR A 108 -14.87 -17.44 4.79
C THR A 108 -14.62 -18.45 3.66
N ASP A 109 -14.00 -18.04 2.56
CA ASP A 109 -13.69 -18.94 1.43
C ASP A 109 -12.72 -20.06 1.82
N ARG A 110 -11.76 -19.78 2.73
CA ARG A 110 -10.84 -20.77 3.29
C ARG A 110 -11.53 -21.80 4.18
N ILE A 111 -12.60 -21.43 4.89
CA ILE A 111 -13.40 -22.36 5.69
C ILE A 111 -14.21 -23.28 4.76
N ILE A 112 -14.86 -22.72 3.74
CA ILE A 112 -15.70 -23.48 2.81
C ILE A 112 -14.88 -24.46 1.97
N LYS A 113 -13.68 -24.10 1.52
CA LYS A 113 -12.79 -25.04 0.78
C LYS A 113 -12.22 -26.17 1.63
N LYS A 114 -12.35 -26.12 2.95
CA LYS A 114 -11.80 -27.10 3.89
C LYS A 114 -12.84 -28.12 4.39
N ILE A 115 -14.11 -27.90 4.08
CA ILE A 115 -15.25 -28.80 4.34
C ILE A 115 -15.52 -29.58 3.05
#